data_AF-A0A0R0M5P4-F1
#
_entry.id   AF-A0A0R0M5P4-F1
#
_cell.length_a   1.000
_cell.length_b   1.000
_cell.length_c   1.000
_cell.angle_alpha   90.00
_cell.angle_beta   90.00
_cell.angle_gamma   90.00
#
_symmetry.space_group_name_H-M   'P 1'
#
loop_
_entity.id
_entity.type
_entity.pdbx_description
1 polymer ?
#
loop_
_entity_poly.entity_id
_entity_poly.type
_entity_poly.pdbx_seq_one_letter_code
_entity_poly.pdbx_strand_id
1 'polypeptide(L)'
;IDCTGLISDPLQSPFLKDLINHYDLDLNPDRRLYVKNNFEIRQLRHPRDSQSRVYAAGIITLGGPYAPVDTFLGLQYAAHRSVEALAAIKAPGVRYIQGIYSVWQWFKWALNLKP
;
A
#
# COMPACT_ATOMS: atom_id res chain seq x y z
N ILE A 1 -31.83 -9.13 -0.75
CA ILE A 1 -30.49 -8.91 -1.34
C ILE A 1 -29.85 -7.87 -0.47
N ASP A 2 -28.82 -8.26 0.27
CA ASP A 2 -28.09 -7.34 1.14
C ASP A 2 -27.01 -6.63 0.32
N CYS A 3 -27.17 -5.32 0.13
CA CYS A 3 -26.24 -4.45 -0.60
C CYS A 3 -25.52 -3.49 0.34
N THR A 4 -25.40 -3.81 1.64
CA THR A 4 -24.78 -2.93 2.65
C THR A 4 -23.27 -2.73 2.45
N GLY A 5 -22.65 -3.46 1.53
CA GLY A 5 -21.25 -3.27 1.12
C GLY A 5 -20.25 -3.95 2.05
N LEU A 6 -18.99 -3.52 1.97
CA LEU A 6 -17.88 -4.06 2.76
C LEU A 6 -17.81 -3.38 4.13
N ILE A 7 -17.74 -4.20 5.19
CA ILE A 7 -17.42 -3.73 6.54
C ILE A 7 -15.97 -3.24 6.53
N SER A 8 -15.80 -1.93 6.68
CA SER A 8 -14.50 -1.29 6.60
C SER A 8 -13.87 -0.98 7.96
N ASP A 9 -14.52 -1.37 9.05
CA ASP A 9 -14.04 -1.09 10.40
C ASP A 9 -12.84 -1.96 10.79
N PRO A 10 -11.62 -1.40 10.91
CA PRO A 10 -10.46 -2.17 11.30
C PRO A 10 -10.59 -2.75 12.72
N LEU A 11 -11.45 -2.20 13.58
CA LEU A 11 -11.66 -2.68 14.95
C LEU A 11 -12.47 -3.99 15.01
N GLN A 12 -13.16 -4.37 13.94
CA GLN A 12 -13.88 -5.65 13.85
C GLN A 12 -12.91 -6.82 13.72
N SER A 13 -11.73 -6.61 13.12
CA SER A 13 -10.71 -7.65 12.99
C SER A 13 -9.91 -7.74 14.30
N PRO A 14 -9.90 -8.90 14.99
CA PRO A 14 -9.13 -9.07 16.22
C PRO A 14 -7.64 -8.76 16.03
N PHE A 15 -7.10 -9.13 14.86
CA PHE A 15 -5.70 -8.88 14.50
C PHE A 15 -5.41 -7.38 14.33
N LEU A 16 -6.22 -6.66 13.56
CA LEU A 16 -6.00 -5.23 13.34
C LEU A 16 -6.24 -4.42 14.62
N LYS A 17 -7.24 -4.81 15.41
CA LYS A 17 -7.50 -4.21 16.72
C LYS A 17 -6.31 -4.36 17.66
N ASP A 18 -5.73 -5.56 17.75
CA ASP A 18 -4.54 -5.81 18.57
C ASP A 18 -3.34 -5.00 18.07
N LEU A 19 -3.12 -4.95 16.76
CA LEU A 19 -2.07 -4.13 16.15
C LEU A 19 -2.23 -2.64 16.49
N ILE A 20 -3.44 -2.10 16.36
CA ILE A 20 -3.74 -0.68 16.66
C ILE A 20 -3.48 -0.39 18.13
N ASN A 21 -3.96 -1.25 19.03
CA ASN A 21 -3.82 -1.05 20.47
C ASN A 21 -2.38 -1.22 20.96
N HIS A 22 -1.64 -2.19 20.41
CA HIS A 22 -0.29 -2.50 20.85
C HIS A 22 0.73 -1.46 20.39
N TYR A 23 0.56 -0.93 19.17
CA TYR A 23 1.45 0.06 18.57
C TYR A 23 0.93 1.50 18.65
N ASP A 24 -0.21 1.72 19.33
CA ASP A 24 -0.88 3.01 19.50
C ASP A 24 -1.00 3.76 18.15
N LEU A 25 -1.60 3.09 17.16
CA LEU A 25 -1.66 3.61 15.80
C LEU A 25 -2.63 4.77 15.66
N ASP A 26 -2.19 5.81 14.96
CA ASP A 26 -3.01 6.96 14.58
C ASP A 26 -4.12 6.49 13.65
N LEU A 27 -5.34 6.85 14.00
CA LEU A 27 -6.49 6.72 13.12
C LEU A 27 -6.78 8.07 12.45
N ASN A 28 -7.28 8.00 11.23
CA ASN A 28 -7.74 9.18 10.53
C ASN A 28 -9.12 9.65 11.09
N PRO A 29 -9.67 10.79 10.62
CA PRO A 29 -10.96 11.30 11.09
C PRO A 29 -12.12 10.30 10.94
N ASP A 30 -12.04 9.40 9.95
CA ASP A 30 -13.02 8.34 9.69
C ASP A 30 -12.78 7.06 10.52
N ARG A 31 -11.86 7.11 11.51
CA ARG A 31 -11.47 5.99 12.39
C ARG A 31 -10.91 4.79 11.62
N ARG A 32 -10.20 5.05 10.52
CA ARG A 32 -9.46 4.09 9.70
C ARG A 32 -7.96 4.29 9.88
N LEU A 33 -7.14 3.39 9.35
CA LEU A 33 -5.68 3.49 9.47
C LEU A 33 -5.17 4.76 8.79
N TYR A 34 -4.42 5.57 9.52
CA TYR A 34 -3.74 6.73 8.95
C TYR A 34 -2.52 6.29 8.12
N VAL A 35 -2.47 6.75 6.87
CA VAL A 35 -1.35 6.50 5.95
C VAL A 35 -0.83 7.78 5.33
N LYS A 36 0.45 7.79 4.99
CA LYS A 36 1.09 8.88 4.22
C LYS A 36 0.78 8.77 2.73
N ASN A 37 1.20 9.76 1.94
CA ASN A 37 0.97 9.84 0.49
C ASN A 37 1.56 8.68 -0.32
N ASN A 38 2.50 7.94 0.26
CA ASN A 38 3.07 6.70 -0.28
C ASN A 38 2.41 5.44 0.29
N PHE A 39 1.28 5.57 0.97
CA PHE A 39 0.53 4.49 1.62
C PHE A 39 1.26 3.82 2.81
N GLU A 40 2.31 4.46 3.35
CA GLU A 40 3.09 3.96 4.49
C GLU A 40 2.44 4.31 5.83
N ILE A 41 2.40 3.33 6.74
CA ILE A 41 2.07 3.51 8.16
C ILE A 41 3.37 3.81 8.90
N ARG A 42 3.66 5.10 9.11
CA ARG A 42 4.94 5.55 9.65
C ARG A 42 5.21 5.07 11.08
N GLN A 43 4.18 4.85 11.89
CA GLN A 43 4.33 4.40 13.29
C GLN A 43 4.81 2.95 13.40
N LEU A 44 4.54 2.12 12.39
CA LEU A 44 5.02 0.73 12.34
C LEU A 44 6.47 0.63 11.82
N ARG A 45 7.08 1.77 11.46
CA ARG A 45 8.50 1.80 11.09
C ARG A 45 9.35 1.71 12.34
N HIS A 46 10.32 0.80 12.32
CA HIS A 46 11.22 0.63 13.45
C HIS A 46 12.09 1.90 13.65
N PRO A 47 12.28 2.39 14.89
CA PRO A 47 13.03 3.64 15.13
C PRO A 47 14.51 3.55 14.76
N ARG A 48 15.11 2.36 14.89
CA ARG A 48 16.54 2.13 14.62
C ARG A 48 16.82 1.57 13.23
N ASP A 49 15.78 1.19 12.48
CA ASP A 49 15.95 0.60 11.16
C ASP A 49 15.11 1.36 10.12
N SER A 50 15.76 1.79 9.05
CA SER A 50 15.11 2.53 7.97
C SER A 50 14.53 1.63 6.88
N GLN A 51 14.78 0.32 6.97
CA GLN A 51 14.45 -0.66 5.94
C GLN A 51 13.10 -1.35 6.19
N SER A 52 12.69 -1.50 7.44
CA SER A 52 11.36 -2.03 7.80
C SER A 52 10.26 -0.98 7.57
N ARG A 53 9.33 -1.28 6.66
CA ARG A 53 8.19 -0.43 6.33
C ARG A 53 6.92 -1.26 6.18
N VAL A 54 5.79 -0.70 6.62
CA VAL A 54 4.47 -1.29 6.46
C VAL A 54 3.62 -0.36 5.60
N TYR A 55 2.97 -0.93 4.59
CA TYR A 55 2.08 -0.21 3.69
C TYR A 55 0.66 -0.77 3.83
N ALA A 56 -0.34 0.09 3.75
CA ALA A 56 -1.74 -0.29 3.79
C ALA A 56 -2.51 0.39 2.66
N ALA A 57 -3.42 -0.36 2.04
CA ALA A 57 -4.26 0.09 0.93
C ALA A 57 -5.65 -0.55 1.04
N GLY A 58 -6.61 -0.02 0.30
CA GLY A 58 -8.01 -0.46 0.32
C GLY A 58 -8.84 0.27 1.37
N ILE A 59 -10.06 -0.22 1.59
CA ILE A 59 -11.05 0.46 2.43
C ILE A 59 -10.64 0.67 3.90
N ILE A 60 -9.65 -0.10 4.38
CA ILE A 60 -9.01 0.06 5.70
C ILE A 60 -8.23 1.38 5.86
N THR A 61 -7.97 2.08 4.76
CA THR A 61 -7.31 3.40 4.70
C THR A 61 -8.24 4.50 4.15
N LEU A 62 -9.55 4.23 4.08
CA LEU A 62 -10.55 5.20 3.61
C LEU A 62 -10.44 6.50 4.41
N GLY A 63 -10.37 7.66 3.72
CA GLY A 63 -10.03 8.96 4.32
C GLY A 63 -8.54 9.31 4.24
N GLY A 64 -7.74 8.45 3.62
CA GLY A 64 -6.34 8.68 3.28
C GLY A 64 -6.12 9.60 2.07
N PRO A 65 -4.86 9.78 1.63
CA PRO A 65 -4.48 10.74 0.59
C PRO A 65 -5.00 10.41 -0.81
N TYR A 66 -5.50 9.19 -1.02
CA TYR A 66 -6.12 8.77 -2.27
C TYR A 66 -7.43 8.04 -1.97
N ALA A 67 -8.56 8.70 -2.22
CA ALA A 67 -9.89 8.18 -1.90
C ALA A 67 -10.28 6.89 -2.66
N PRO A 68 -9.95 6.68 -3.95
CA PRO A 68 -10.39 5.50 -4.68
C PRO A 68 -9.43 4.31 -4.49
N VAL A 69 -8.73 4.21 -3.36
CA VAL A 69 -7.76 3.15 -3.07
C VAL A 69 -8.38 1.74 -3.05
N ASP A 70 -9.71 1.63 -2.93
CA ASP A 70 -10.47 0.36 -2.98
C ASP A 70 -10.97 0.00 -4.40
N THR A 71 -10.62 0.81 -5.40
CA THR A 71 -10.91 0.51 -6.81
C THR A 71 -9.74 -0.28 -7.43
N PHE A 72 -10.01 -0.99 -8.53
CA PHE A 72 -8.97 -1.75 -9.23
C PHE A 72 -7.75 -0.88 -9.61
N LEU A 73 -8.00 0.31 -10.17
CA LEU A 73 -6.94 1.26 -10.52
C LEU A 73 -6.28 1.88 -9.29
N GLY A 74 -7.03 2.12 -8.22
CA GLY A 74 -6.49 2.65 -6.97
C GLY A 74 -5.56 1.68 -6.27
N LEU A 75 -5.88 0.39 -6.25
CA LEU A 75 -5.00 -0.65 -5.74
C LEU A 75 -3.71 -0.77 -6.57
N GLN A 76 -3.82 -0.72 -7.90
CA GLN A 76 -2.64 -0.70 -8.77
C GLN A 76 -1.74 0.52 -8.50
N TYR A 77 -2.34 1.69 -8.35
CA TYR A 77 -1.62 2.92 -8.01
C TYR A 77 -0.95 2.82 -6.64
N ALA A 78 -1.68 2.34 -5.62
CA ALA A 78 -1.14 2.18 -4.27
C ALA A 78 0.03 1.17 -4.24
N ALA A 79 -0.10 0.05 -4.95
CA ALA A 79 0.97 -0.92 -5.10
C ALA A 79 2.19 -0.31 -5.78
N HIS A 80 2.00 0.43 -6.88
CA HIS A 80 3.08 1.10 -7.59
C HIS A 80 3.81 2.10 -6.69
N ARG A 81 3.07 2.97 -5.98
CA ARG A 81 3.65 3.96 -5.05
C ARG A 81 4.40 3.32 -3.89
N SER A 82 3.92 2.20 -3.38
CA SER A 82 4.60 1.44 -2.32
C SER A 82 5.93 0.85 -2.82
N VAL A 83 5.92 0.28 -4.03
CA VAL A 83 7.13 -0.27 -4.67
C VAL A 83 8.13 0.84 -5.02
N GLU A 84 7.69 2.00 -5.50
CA GLU A 84 8.58 3.16 -5.72
C GLU A 84 9.24 3.61 -4.43
N ALA A 85 8.50 3.67 -3.32
CA ALA A 85 9.03 4.03 -2.01
C ALA A 85 10.07 3.01 -1.51
N LEU A 86 9.85 1.72 -1.76
CA LEU A 86 10.82 0.65 -1.47
C LEU A 86 12.06 0.71 -2.37
N ALA A 87 11.89 1.00 -3.66
CA ALA A 87 12.99 1.15 -4.60
C ALA A 87 13.86 2.37 -4.23
N ALA A 88 13.25 3.46 -3.76
CA ALA A 88 13.97 4.67 -3.33
C ALA A 88 14.91 4.43 -2.15
N ILE A 89 14.56 3.51 -1.24
CA ILE A 89 15.41 3.10 -0.12
C ILE A 89 16.37 1.96 -0.47
N LYS A 90 16.41 1.51 -1.72
CA LYS A 90 17.21 0.37 -2.17
C LYS A 90 16.93 -0.91 -1.38
N ALA A 91 15.65 -1.19 -1.12
CA ALA A 91 15.24 -2.42 -0.46
C ALA A 91 15.79 -3.65 -1.23
N PRO A 92 16.28 -4.68 -0.52
CA PRO A 92 16.87 -5.84 -1.17
C PRO A 92 15.84 -6.53 -2.07
N GLY A 93 16.22 -6.87 -3.30
CA GLY A 93 15.35 -7.52 -4.28
C GLY A 93 14.33 -6.60 -4.97
N VAL A 94 14.24 -5.32 -4.59
CA VAL A 94 13.36 -4.35 -5.25
C VAL A 94 14.17 -3.50 -6.23
N ARG A 95 13.74 -3.48 -7.49
CA ARG A 95 14.32 -2.62 -8.53
C ARG A 95 13.32 -1.53 -8.90
N TYR A 96 13.83 -0.34 -9.17
CA TYR A 96 12.98 0.75 -9.67
C TYR A 96 12.38 0.35 -11.02
N ILE A 97 11.07 0.54 -11.15
CA ILE A 97 10.35 0.27 -12.40
C ILE A 97 10.63 1.44 -13.34
N GLN A 98 11.62 1.27 -14.22
CA GLN A 98 11.91 2.25 -15.26
C GLN A 98 10.90 2.12 -16.40
N GLY A 99 10.29 3.23 -16.81
CA GLY A 99 9.34 3.24 -17.94
C GLY A 99 9.94 2.67 -19.23
N ILE A 100 11.22 2.94 -19.49
CA ILE A 100 11.95 2.41 -20.64
C ILE A 100 12.07 0.88 -20.59
N TYR A 101 12.35 0.34 -19.40
CA TYR A 101 12.42 -1.12 -19.20
C TYR A 101 11.06 -1.78 -19.42
N SER A 102 9.96 -1.16 -18.97
CA SER A 102 8.61 -1.67 -19.19
C SER A 102 8.23 -1.68 -20.68
N VAL A 103 8.55 -0.61 -21.42
CA VAL A 103 8.34 -0.55 -22.87
C VAL A 103 9.17 -1.61 -23.59
N TRP A 104 10.43 -1.80 -23.19
CA TRP A 104 11.30 -2.82 -23.77
C TRP A 104 10.81 -4.25 -23.50
N GLN A 105 10.31 -4.51 -22.29
CA GLN A 105 9.68 -5.78 -21.93
C GLN A 105 8.39 -6.04 -22.71
N TRP A 106 7.61 -4.99 -22.96
CA TRP A 106 6.43 -5.07 -23.82
C TRP A 106 6.82 -5.41 -25.27
N PHE A 107 7.89 -4.80 -25.81
CA PHE A 107 8.41 -5.15 -27.13
C PHE A 107 8.88 -6.60 -27.21
N LYS A 108 9.57 -7.12 -26.18
CA LYS A 108 9.93 -8.54 -26.12
C LYS A 108 8.70 -9.44 -26.16
N TRP A 109 7.71 -9.13 -25.35
CA TRP A 109 6.44 -9.86 -25.32
C TRP A 109 5.75 -9.84 -26.69
N ALA A 110 5.68 -8.67 -27.34
CA ALA A 110 5.10 -8.52 -28.68
C ALA A 110 5.86 -9.33 -29.76
N LEU A 111 7.17 -9.53 -29.57
CA LEU A 111 8.02 -10.36 -30.42
C LEU A 111 8.08 -11.83 -29.99
N ASN A 112 7.25 -12.24 -29.03
CA ASN A 112 7.22 -13.59 -28.45
C ASN A 112 8.56 -14.05 -27.84
N LEU A 113 9.39 -13.08 -27.43
CA LEU A 113 10.64 -13.29 -26.72
C LEU A 113 10.35 -13.36 -25.22
N LYS A 114 11.08 -14.22 -24.49
CA LYS A 114 10.92 -14.31 -23.04
C LYS A 114 11.31 -12.97 -22.38
N PRO A 115 10.45 -12.42 -21.50
CA PRO A 115 10.72 -11.17 -20.80
C PRO A 115 11.97 -11.24 -19.93
#